data_AF-A0A1H3ZZH5-F1
#
_entry.id   AF-A0A1H3ZZH5-F1
#
_cell.length_a   1.000
_cell.length_b   1.000
_cell.length_c   1.000
_cell.angle_alpha   90.00
_cell.angle_beta   90.00
_cell.angle_gamma   90.00
#
_symmetry.space_group_name_H-M   'P 1'
#
loop_
_entity.id
_entity.type
_entity.pdbx_description
1 polymer ?
#
loop_
_entity_poly.entity_id
_entity_poly.type
_entity_poly.pdbx_seq_one_letter_code
_entity_poly.pdbx_strand_id
1 'polypeptide(L)'
;MSNYANFQVGEKFPLPIKNQQDGGLFQIDANGCMFILQLSRHDVIAAEAFRTGKMELALYEQDGLLFFLYQIDGIFKEGWGDAPFSLCGVKPELLPTEKSMADATLHLYLVDTTLQVLLAQRDVPIPADFMAILNKHVAAQKAATLDEAALRLAVQTIWAQKSPAQMREAASAVIEVPLSIPVPPSKQQLN
;
A
#
# COMPACT_ATOMS: atom_id res chain seq x y z
N MET A 1 21.97 -11.45 5.29
CA MET A 1 21.74 -10.00 5.48
C MET A 1 21.03 -9.51 4.24
N SER A 2 19.70 -9.48 4.24
CA SER A 2 18.93 -9.03 3.07
C SER A 2 18.95 -7.51 3.06
N ASN A 3 19.90 -6.97 2.30
CA ASN A 3 20.08 -5.55 2.05
C ASN A 3 19.36 -5.25 0.73
N TYR A 4 18.06 -4.95 0.80
CA TYR A 4 17.30 -4.34 -0.29
C TYR A 4 16.58 -3.14 0.32
N ALA A 5 16.53 -1.96 -0.24
CA ALA A 5 17.28 -1.25 -1.27
C ALA A 5 16.81 0.18 -0.99
N ASN A 6 17.70 1.13 -0.74
CA ASN A 6 17.27 2.53 -0.64
C ASN A 6 16.69 2.92 -2.00
N PHE A 7 15.38 2.77 -2.17
CA PHE A 7 14.75 3.16 -3.41
C PHE A 7 14.89 4.66 -3.50
N GLN A 8 15.52 5.12 -4.57
CA GLN A 8 15.80 6.52 -4.76
C GLN A 8 14.76 7.09 -5.71
N VAL A 9 14.11 8.16 -5.28
CA VAL A 9 13.21 8.92 -6.15
C VAL A 9 13.97 9.38 -7.40
N GLY A 10 13.36 9.15 -8.56
CA GLY A 10 13.96 9.42 -9.87
C GLY A 10 14.72 8.22 -10.47
N GLU A 11 14.92 7.13 -9.74
CA GLU A 11 15.53 5.91 -10.25
C GLU A 11 14.50 4.86 -10.67
N LYS A 12 14.95 3.87 -11.45
CA LYS A 12 14.11 2.74 -11.84
C LYS A 12 13.61 1.98 -10.63
N PHE A 13 12.30 1.75 -10.57
CA PHE A 13 11.70 0.93 -9.55
C PHE A 13 12.08 -0.55 -9.78
N PRO A 14 12.74 -1.21 -8.82
CA PRO A 14 13.40 -2.49 -9.07
C PRO A 14 12.46 -3.70 -8.99
N LEU A 15 11.23 -3.53 -8.50
CA LEU A 15 10.26 -4.61 -8.46
C LEU A 15 9.54 -4.75 -9.81
N PRO A 16 9.40 -5.99 -10.35
CA PRO A 16 8.74 -6.21 -11.63
C PRO A 16 7.25 -5.87 -11.54
N ILE A 17 6.84 -4.81 -12.25
CA ILE A 17 5.45 -4.42 -12.42
C ILE A 17 4.80 -5.35 -13.44
N LYS A 18 4.12 -6.40 -12.97
CA LYS A 18 3.47 -7.39 -13.84
C LYS A 18 2.20 -6.86 -14.50
N ASN A 19 1.47 -5.96 -13.83
CA ASN A 19 0.27 -5.31 -14.34
C ASN A 19 0.54 -3.81 -14.51
N GLN A 20 0.58 -3.32 -15.75
CA GLN A 20 0.74 -1.89 -16.06
C GLN A 20 -0.62 -1.16 -16.04
N GLN A 21 -1.47 -1.47 -15.06
CA GLN A 21 -2.75 -0.80 -14.89
C GLN A 21 -2.64 0.19 -13.73
N ASP A 22 -3.35 1.31 -13.84
CA ASP A 22 -3.45 2.26 -12.76
C ASP A 22 -4.14 1.60 -11.57
N GLY A 23 -3.55 1.72 -10.39
CA GLY A 23 -4.09 1.10 -9.18
C GLY A 23 -3.06 0.89 -8.07
N GLY A 24 -3.58 0.50 -6.92
CA GLY A 24 -2.79 0.17 -5.74
C GLY A 24 -2.45 -1.31 -5.70
N LEU A 25 -1.24 -1.61 -5.24
CA LEU A 25 -0.75 -2.94 -4.95
C LEU A 25 -0.29 -2.98 -3.51
N PHE A 26 -0.95 -3.79 -2.69
CA PHE A 26 -0.58 -4.01 -1.30
C PHE A 26 0.15 -5.34 -1.16
N GLN A 27 1.35 -5.30 -0.61
CA GLN A 27 2.24 -6.45 -0.49
C GLN A 27 2.85 -6.52 0.90
N ILE A 28 2.94 -7.72 1.42
CA ILE A 28 3.68 -8.01 2.65
C ILE A 28 4.63 -9.15 2.32
N ASP A 29 5.92 -8.92 2.52
CA ASP A 29 6.97 -9.88 2.19
C ASP A 29 8.09 -9.84 3.25
N ALA A 30 9.22 -10.49 2.97
CA ALA A 30 10.38 -10.51 3.85
C ALA A 30 10.98 -9.10 4.16
N ASN A 31 10.57 -8.06 3.43
CA ASN A 31 11.02 -6.68 3.60
C ASN A 31 10.03 -5.83 4.41
N GLY A 32 8.82 -6.31 4.66
CA GLY A 32 7.82 -5.62 5.49
C GLY A 32 6.52 -5.33 4.74
N CYS A 33 5.78 -4.34 5.23
CA CYS A 33 4.51 -3.92 4.66
C CYS A 33 4.74 -2.82 3.62
N MET A 34 4.29 -3.04 2.39
CA MET A 34 4.45 -2.11 1.28
C MET A 34 3.13 -1.85 0.57
N PHE A 35 2.92 -0.58 0.21
CA PHE A 35 1.87 -0.16 -0.70
C PHE A 35 2.49 0.55 -1.89
N ILE A 36 2.21 0.06 -3.09
CA ILE A 36 2.72 0.61 -4.35
C ILE A 36 1.54 1.16 -5.13
N LEU A 37 1.49 2.48 -5.31
CA LEU A 37 0.54 3.13 -6.18
C LEU A 37 1.14 3.30 -7.57
N GLN A 38 0.47 2.73 -8.56
CA GLN A 38 0.90 2.72 -9.95
C GLN A 38 0.04 3.68 -10.76
N LEU A 39 0.67 4.63 -11.44
CA LEU A 39 -0.01 5.57 -12.33
C LEU A 39 0.69 5.61 -13.70
N SER A 40 -0.08 5.41 -14.78
CA SER A 40 0.35 5.56 -16.17
C SER A 40 0.37 7.00 -16.63
N ARG A 41 -0.40 7.86 -15.95
CA ARG A 41 -0.39 9.30 -16.12
C ARG A 41 -0.26 9.94 -14.74
N HIS A 42 0.83 10.66 -14.54
CA HIS A 42 1.02 11.47 -13.35
C HIS A 42 1.40 12.89 -13.76
N ASP A 43 1.10 13.84 -12.88
CA ASP A 43 1.68 15.17 -12.91
C ASP A 43 2.53 15.37 -11.64
N VAL A 44 3.23 16.51 -11.58
CA VAL A 44 4.03 16.88 -10.40
C VAL A 44 3.13 17.06 -9.17
N ILE A 45 1.86 17.40 -9.37
CA ILE A 45 0.89 17.60 -8.29
C ILE A 45 0.59 16.26 -7.60
N ALA A 46 0.41 15.17 -8.35
CA ALA A 46 0.17 13.84 -7.81
C ALA A 46 1.34 13.33 -6.95
N ALA A 47 2.58 13.60 -7.37
CA ALA A 47 3.77 13.22 -6.59
C ALA A 47 3.86 14.00 -5.27
N GLU A 48 3.58 15.31 -5.29
CA GLU A 48 3.57 16.13 -4.08
C GLU A 48 2.38 15.80 -3.15
N ALA A 49 1.22 15.52 -3.73
CA ALA A 49 0.05 15.01 -3.03
C ALA A 49 0.34 13.67 -2.35
N PHE A 50 1.06 12.76 -2.99
CA PHE A 50 1.50 11.52 -2.36
C PHE A 50 2.50 11.77 -1.22
N ARG A 51 3.45 12.66 -1.42
CA ARG A 51 4.51 12.95 -0.44
C ARG A 51 3.98 13.62 0.82
N THR A 52 3.03 14.54 0.68
CA THR A 52 2.62 15.45 1.75
C THR A 52 1.12 15.47 2.02
N GLY A 53 0.29 15.05 1.08
CA GLY A 53 -1.17 15.13 1.16
C GLY A 53 -1.77 14.35 2.32
N LYS A 54 -3.01 14.66 2.66
CA LYS A 54 -3.79 13.84 3.58
C LYS A 54 -4.06 12.48 2.93
N MET A 55 -3.95 11.42 3.71
CA MET A 55 -4.35 10.09 3.28
C MET A 55 -5.21 9.44 4.33
N GLU A 56 -6.04 8.52 3.89
CA GLU A 56 -6.75 7.61 4.76
C GLU A 56 -6.55 6.20 4.26
N LEU A 57 -6.06 5.34 5.14
CA LEU A 57 -5.76 3.95 4.83
C LEU A 57 -6.62 3.07 5.73
N ALA A 58 -7.17 1.98 5.22
CA ALA A 58 -8.03 1.13 6.02
C ALA A 58 -7.88 -0.35 5.66
N LEU A 59 -8.23 -1.21 6.61
CA LEU A 59 -8.32 -2.65 6.39
C LEU A 59 -9.78 -3.08 6.43
N TYR A 60 -10.18 -3.82 5.41
CA TYR A 60 -11.49 -4.45 5.36
C TYR A 60 -11.33 -5.97 5.29
N GLU A 61 -12.04 -6.67 6.17
CA GLU A 61 -12.04 -8.13 6.24
C GLU A 61 -13.41 -8.68 5.82
N GLN A 62 -13.43 -9.63 4.88
CA GLN A 62 -14.65 -10.40 4.57
C GLN A 62 -14.26 -11.80 4.09
N ASP A 63 -14.94 -12.84 4.60
CA ASP A 63 -14.76 -14.23 4.17
C ASP A 63 -13.31 -14.73 4.21
N GLY A 64 -12.51 -14.24 5.17
CA GLY A 64 -11.09 -14.58 5.31
C GLY A 64 -10.16 -13.85 4.34
N LEU A 65 -10.70 -12.95 3.51
CA LEU A 65 -9.93 -12.04 2.66
C LEU A 65 -9.67 -10.73 3.38
N LEU A 66 -8.57 -10.09 3.00
CA LEU A 66 -8.16 -8.78 3.48
C LEU A 66 -8.04 -7.84 2.28
N PHE A 67 -8.69 -6.69 2.37
CA PHE A 67 -8.57 -5.60 1.41
C PHE A 67 -7.90 -4.43 2.10
N PHE A 68 -6.84 -3.92 1.47
CA PHE A 68 -6.22 -2.66 1.82
C PHE A 68 -6.89 -1.53 1.05
N LEU A 69 -7.50 -0.61 1.76
CA LEU A 69 -8.23 0.52 1.19
C LEU A 69 -7.37 1.78 1.32
N TYR A 70 -7.42 2.64 0.31
CA TYR A 70 -6.66 3.88 0.30
C TYR A 70 -7.47 5.01 -0.33
N GLN A 71 -7.39 6.18 0.30
CA GLN A 71 -7.79 7.46 -0.26
C GLN A 71 -6.63 8.43 -0.10
N ILE A 72 -6.25 9.10 -1.18
CA ILE A 72 -5.14 10.05 -1.20
C ILE A 72 -5.65 11.34 -1.83
N ASP A 73 -5.74 12.39 -1.02
CA ASP A 73 -6.20 13.70 -1.47
C ASP A 73 -5.28 14.22 -2.57
N GLY A 74 -5.87 14.65 -3.70
CA GLY A 74 -5.12 15.23 -4.81
C GLY A 74 -4.61 14.24 -5.87
N ILE A 75 -4.79 12.93 -5.67
CA ILE A 75 -4.51 11.92 -6.71
C ILE A 75 -5.80 11.44 -7.36
N PHE A 76 -6.77 11.04 -6.55
CA PHE A 76 -8.09 10.64 -7.02
C PHE A 76 -9.08 11.79 -6.79
N LYS A 77 -9.80 12.20 -7.85
CA LYS A 77 -10.76 13.32 -7.75
C LYS A 77 -11.80 13.06 -6.66
N GLU A 78 -12.33 11.84 -6.59
CA GLU A 78 -13.24 11.36 -5.55
C GLU A 78 -13.13 9.83 -5.44
N GLY A 79 -13.31 9.31 -4.23
CA GLY A 79 -13.50 7.89 -3.99
C GLY A 79 -12.33 7.16 -3.33
N TRP A 80 -12.58 5.89 -3.06
CA TRP A 80 -11.66 4.96 -2.41
C TRP A 80 -11.11 4.01 -3.46
N GLY A 81 -9.81 3.75 -3.40
CA GLY A 81 -9.20 2.61 -4.05
C GLY A 81 -9.08 1.44 -3.09
N ASP A 82 -8.98 0.23 -3.65
CA ASP A 82 -8.73 -0.99 -2.89
C ASP A 82 -7.63 -1.84 -3.54
N ALA A 83 -6.99 -2.67 -2.72
CA ALA A 83 -6.00 -3.63 -3.12
C ALA A 83 -6.15 -4.91 -2.26
N PRO A 84 -6.56 -6.05 -2.84
CA PRO A 84 -6.68 -7.30 -2.09
C PRO A 84 -5.29 -7.82 -1.71
N PHE A 85 -5.15 -8.27 -0.47
CA PHE A 85 -3.91 -8.87 0.04
C PHE A 85 -3.83 -10.36 -0.32
N SER A 86 -2.68 -10.78 -0.84
CA SER A 86 -2.39 -12.20 -1.08
C SER A 86 -0.91 -12.51 -1.04
N LEU A 87 -0.56 -13.65 -0.44
CA LEU A 87 0.74 -14.29 -0.53
C LEU A 87 0.85 -15.27 -1.71
N CYS A 88 -0.23 -15.43 -2.49
CA CYS A 88 -0.22 -16.31 -3.65
C CYS A 88 0.82 -15.83 -4.68
N GLY A 89 1.70 -16.73 -5.11
CA GLY A 89 2.78 -16.43 -6.05
C GLY A 89 4.00 -15.71 -5.44
N VAL A 90 4.00 -15.44 -4.12
CA VAL A 90 5.21 -15.01 -3.41
C VAL A 90 6.14 -16.20 -3.24
N LYS A 91 7.41 -16.03 -3.58
CA LYS A 91 8.40 -17.12 -3.45
C LYS A 91 8.66 -17.43 -1.97
N PRO A 92 8.93 -18.69 -1.60
CA PRO A 92 9.16 -19.07 -0.19
C PRO A 92 10.21 -18.22 0.52
N GLU A 93 11.31 -17.87 -0.18
CA GLU A 93 12.39 -17.04 0.35
C GLU A 93 12.02 -15.57 0.57
N LEU A 94 10.91 -15.12 -0.02
CA LEU A 94 10.37 -13.77 0.12
C LEU A 94 9.14 -13.73 1.03
N LEU A 95 8.69 -14.85 1.57
CA LEU A 95 7.56 -14.83 2.49
C LEU A 95 7.85 -13.94 3.71
N PRO A 96 6.84 -13.26 4.28
CA PRO A 96 7.02 -12.45 5.48
C PRO A 96 7.74 -13.21 6.58
N THR A 97 8.58 -12.56 7.35
CA THR A 97 9.31 -13.16 8.47
C THR A 97 8.85 -12.52 9.78
N GLU A 98 9.11 -13.15 10.92
CA GLU A 98 8.82 -12.51 12.22
C GLU A 98 9.50 -11.14 12.34
N LYS A 99 10.71 -11.00 11.79
CA LYS A 99 11.42 -9.72 11.75
C LYS A 99 10.70 -8.69 10.89
N SER A 100 10.26 -9.04 9.69
CA SER A 100 9.57 -8.08 8.81
C SER A 100 8.18 -7.71 9.33
N MET A 101 7.53 -8.62 10.04
CA MET A 101 6.27 -8.37 10.75
C MET A 101 6.45 -7.63 12.08
N ALA A 102 7.68 -7.48 12.58
CA ALA A 102 7.97 -6.64 13.75
C ALA A 102 8.18 -5.17 13.37
N ASP A 103 8.45 -4.88 12.10
CA ASP A 103 8.52 -3.51 11.60
C ASP A 103 7.10 -2.94 11.45
N ALA A 104 6.76 -2.01 12.34
CA ALA A 104 5.47 -1.34 12.36
C ALA A 104 5.46 -0.12 11.42
N THR A 105 6.05 -0.26 10.24
CA THR A 105 6.13 0.77 9.21
C THR A 105 5.47 0.27 7.94
N LEU A 106 4.56 1.07 7.38
CA LEU A 106 4.02 0.91 6.05
C LEU A 106 4.82 1.79 5.10
N HIS A 107 5.52 1.18 4.16
CA HIS A 107 6.26 1.90 3.12
C HIS A 107 5.36 2.13 1.91
N LEU A 108 5.11 3.40 1.59
CA LEU A 108 4.32 3.80 0.43
C LEU A 108 5.23 4.25 -0.70
N TYR A 109 4.99 3.75 -1.91
CA TYR A 109 5.72 4.09 -3.12
C TYR A 109 4.78 4.52 -4.23
N LEU A 110 5.05 5.66 -4.87
CA LEU A 110 4.37 6.10 -6.08
C LEU A 110 5.26 5.81 -7.29
N VAL A 111 4.75 5.06 -8.25
CA VAL A 111 5.53 4.58 -9.40
C VAL A 111 4.87 4.96 -10.71
N ASP A 112 5.64 5.55 -11.61
CA ASP A 112 5.26 5.73 -13.02
C ASP A 112 5.39 4.39 -13.74
N THR A 113 4.30 3.90 -14.35
CA THR A 113 4.31 2.60 -15.05
C THR A 113 4.88 2.64 -16.46
N THR A 114 4.98 3.83 -17.07
CA THR A 114 5.52 4.04 -18.43
C THR A 114 7.05 3.95 -18.46
N LEU A 115 7.71 4.66 -17.54
CA LEU A 115 9.15 4.78 -17.35
C LEU A 115 9.69 3.80 -16.32
N GLN A 116 8.80 3.21 -15.51
CA GLN A 116 9.14 2.35 -14.36
C GLN A 116 10.05 3.07 -13.37
N VAL A 117 9.70 4.31 -13.02
CA VAL A 117 10.50 5.16 -12.13
C VAL A 117 9.74 5.41 -10.83
N LEU A 118 10.47 5.39 -9.71
CA LEU A 118 9.93 5.81 -8.42
C LEU A 118 9.76 7.34 -8.40
N LEU A 119 8.54 7.83 -8.25
CA LEU A 119 8.20 9.25 -8.25
C LEU A 119 8.19 9.86 -6.85
N ALA A 120 7.71 9.11 -5.87
CA ALA A 120 7.64 9.56 -4.48
C ALA A 120 7.64 8.35 -3.54
N GLN A 121 8.07 8.57 -2.31
CA GLN A 121 7.96 7.60 -1.22
C GLN A 121 7.53 8.29 0.06
N ARG A 122 6.85 7.54 0.93
CA ARG A 122 6.40 8.01 2.24
C ARG A 122 6.30 6.83 3.20
N ASP A 123 6.75 7.03 4.43
CA ASP A 123 6.58 6.03 5.49
C ASP A 123 5.44 6.45 6.41
N VAL A 124 4.61 5.48 6.78
CA VAL A 124 3.49 5.67 7.69
C VAL A 124 3.62 4.67 8.85
N PRO A 125 3.63 5.12 10.12
CA PRO A 125 3.64 4.21 11.26
C PRO A 125 2.31 3.44 11.33
N ILE A 126 2.40 2.14 11.58
CA ILE A 126 1.26 1.22 11.68
C ILE A 126 0.85 1.10 13.15
N PRO A 127 -0.40 1.45 13.52
CA PRO A 127 -0.95 1.19 14.84
C PRO A 127 -1.02 -0.31 15.18
N ALA A 128 -0.96 -0.65 16.47
CA ALA A 128 -0.86 -2.04 16.91
C ALA A 128 -2.08 -2.91 16.53
N ASP A 129 -3.28 -2.33 16.54
CA ASP A 129 -4.53 -2.96 16.12
C ASP A 129 -4.54 -3.26 14.61
N PHE A 130 -4.10 -2.30 13.79
CA PHE A 130 -3.91 -2.49 12.35
C PHE A 130 -2.89 -3.61 12.09
N MET A 131 -1.76 -3.58 12.80
CA MET A 131 -0.71 -4.60 12.65
C MET A 131 -1.15 -5.99 13.11
N ALA A 132 -2.02 -6.09 14.12
CA ALA A 132 -2.59 -7.36 14.56
C ALA A 132 -3.44 -8.02 13.47
N ILE A 133 -4.23 -7.23 12.73
CA ILE A 133 -5.01 -7.73 11.59
C ILE A 133 -4.09 -8.23 10.48
N LEU A 134 -3.05 -7.47 10.12
CA LEU A 134 -2.06 -7.90 9.12
C LEU A 134 -1.41 -9.24 9.50
N ASN A 135 -0.96 -9.37 10.76
CA ASN A 135 -0.37 -10.60 11.27
C ASN A 135 -1.32 -11.80 11.21
N LYS A 136 -2.60 -11.60 11.59
CA LYS A 136 -3.63 -12.63 11.51
C LYS A 136 -3.79 -13.16 10.08
N HIS A 137 -3.87 -12.27 9.10
CA HIS A 137 -4.04 -12.65 7.68
C HIS A 137 -2.79 -13.30 7.09
N VAL A 138 -1.60 -12.78 7.42
CA VAL A 138 -0.33 -13.40 7.01
C VAL A 138 -0.21 -14.82 7.57
N ALA A 139 -0.55 -15.03 8.84
CA ALA A 139 -0.51 -16.35 9.46
C ALA A 139 -1.51 -17.32 8.82
N ALA A 140 -2.75 -16.87 8.58
CA ALA A 140 -3.78 -17.67 7.93
C ALA A 140 -3.38 -18.10 6.51
N GLN A 141 -2.87 -17.17 5.70
CA GLN A 141 -2.44 -17.45 4.33
C GLN A 141 -1.19 -18.33 4.26
N LYS A 142 -0.29 -18.27 5.24
CA LYS A 142 0.85 -19.20 5.34
C LYS A 142 0.45 -20.63 5.70
N ALA A 143 -0.62 -20.79 6.50
CA ALA A 143 -1.09 -22.10 6.92
C ALA A 143 -1.98 -22.78 5.86
N ALA A 144 -2.57 -22.00 4.95
CA ALA A 144 -3.47 -22.49 3.91
C ALA A 144 -2.74 -22.65 2.57
N THR A 145 -3.07 -23.72 1.83
CA THR A 145 -2.73 -23.79 0.40
C THR A 145 -3.69 -22.88 -0.36
N LEU A 146 -3.23 -21.71 -0.78
CA LEU A 146 -4.02 -20.76 -1.55
C LEU A 146 -4.07 -21.19 -3.03
N ASP A 147 -5.27 -21.47 -3.52
CA ASP A 147 -5.54 -21.58 -4.95
C ASP A 147 -5.79 -20.17 -5.52
N GLU A 148 -4.93 -19.75 -6.45
CA GLU A 148 -5.00 -18.43 -7.09
C GLU A 148 -6.35 -18.21 -7.81
N ALA A 149 -6.90 -19.25 -8.44
CA ALA A 149 -8.15 -19.15 -9.17
C ALA A 149 -9.32 -18.96 -8.21
N ALA A 150 -9.35 -19.74 -7.12
CA ALA A 150 -10.36 -19.61 -6.08
C ALA A 150 -10.30 -18.23 -5.40
N LEU A 151 -9.08 -17.74 -5.09
CA LEU A 151 -8.87 -16.42 -4.52
C LEU A 151 -9.40 -15.31 -5.44
N ARG A 152 -9.06 -15.37 -6.73
CA ARG A 152 -9.52 -14.40 -7.72
C ARG A 152 -11.04 -14.36 -7.81
N LEU A 153 -11.69 -15.53 -7.82
CA LEU A 153 -13.15 -15.63 -7.85
C LEU A 153 -13.79 -15.06 -6.58
N ALA A 154 -13.21 -15.34 -5.40
CA ALA A 154 -13.70 -14.81 -4.14
C ALA A 154 -13.59 -13.28 -4.08
N VAL A 155 -12.45 -12.71 -4.51
CA VAL A 155 -12.26 -11.25 -4.62
C VAL A 155 -13.29 -10.63 -5.58
N GLN A 156 -13.47 -11.20 -6.77
CA GLN A 156 -14.47 -10.72 -7.74
C GLN A 156 -15.89 -10.76 -7.19
N THR A 157 -16.22 -11.80 -6.42
CA THR A 157 -17.54 -11.94 -5.79
C THR A 157 -17.82 -10.80 -4.81
N ILE A 158 -16.80 -10.36 -4.06
CA ILE A 158 -16.92 -9.22 -3.14
C ILE A 158 -17.06 -7.91 -3.91
N TRP A 159 -16.23 -7.68 -4.93
CA TRP A 159 -16.32 -6.48 -5.78
C TRP A 159 -17.66 -6.33 -6.50
N ALA A 160 -18.32 -7.45 -6.84
CA ALA A 160 -19.66 -7.43 -7.42
C ALA A 160 -20.74 -6.93 -6.42
N GLN A 161 -20.46 -6.95 -5.12
CA GLN A 161 -21.42 -6.63 -4.06
C GLN A 161 -21.12 -5.31 -3.35
N LYS A 162 -19.85 -4.89 -3.30
CA LYS A 162 -19.40 -3.75 -2.51
C LYS A 162 -18.45 -2.87 -3.30
N SER A 163 -18.70 -1.57 -3.25
CA SER A 163 -17.71 -0.58 -3.65
C SER A 163 -16.64 -0.40 -2.56
N PRO A 164 -15.45 0.11 -2.90
CA PRO A 164 -14.41 0.42 -1.90
C PRO A 164 -14.90 1.38 -0.81
N ALA A 165 -15.78 2.33 -1.13
CA ALA A 165 -16.39 3.22 -0.15
C ALA A 165 -17.28 2.46 0.85
N GLN A 166 -18.06 1.47 0.38
CA GLN A 166 -18.86 0.61 1.27
C GLN A 166 -17.98 -0.32 2.11
N MET A 167 -16.86 -0.80 1.56
CA MET A 167 -15.86 -1.55 2.34
C MET A 167 -15.27 -0.67 3.44
N ARG A 168 -15.00 0.60 3.13
CA ARG A 168 -14.47 1.56 4.11
C ARG A 168 -15.43 1.78 5.27
N GLU A 169 -16.73 1.92 5.03
CA GLU A 169 -17.72 2.09 6.11
C GLU A 169 -17.72 0.92 7.10
N ALA A 170 -17.39 -0.28 6.62
CA ALA A 170 -17.29 -1.51 7.40
C ALA A 170 -15.84 -1.89 7.75
N ALA A 171 -14.88 -0.97 7.61
CA ALA A 171 -13.46 -1.25 7.85
C ALA A 171 -13.19 -1.64 9.31
N SER A 172 -12.29 -2.60 9.49
CA SER A 172 -11.89 -3.13 10.79
C SER A 172 -10.84 -2.26 11.48
N ALA A 173 -10.01 -1.55 10.72
CA ALA A 173 -9.02 -0.60 11.22
C ALA A 173 -8.77 0.52 10.21
N VAL A 174 -8.37 1.69 10.71
CA VAL A 174 -8.17 2.91 9.91
C VAL A 174 -6.92 3.64 10.41
N ILE A 175 -6.12 4.15 9.47
CA ILE A 175 -5.02 5.07 9.72
C ILE A 175 -5.33 6.36 9.00
N GLU A 176 -5.47 7.44 9.77
CA GLU A 176 -5.49 8.79 9.23
C GLU A 176 -4.06 9.31 9.14
N VAL A 177 -3.62 9.63 7.92
CA VAL A 177 -2.31 10.22 7.68
C VAL A 177 -2.50 11.71 7.46
N PRO A 178 -2.05 12.57 8.38
CA PRO A 178 -2.27 14.00 8.27
C PRO A 178 -1.46 14.60 7.13
N LEU A 179 -1.93 15.76 6.68
CA LEU A 179 -1.18 16.63 5.77
C LEU A 179 0.17 17.00 6.41
N SER A 180 1.25 16.76 5.69
CA SER A 180 2.62 16.99 6.12
C SER A 180 3.30 18.03 5.24
N ILE A 181 2.86 19.28 5.33
CA ILE A 181 3.53 20.41 4.67
C ILE A 181 4.73 20.83 5.53
N PRO A 182 5.97 20.83 4.99
CA PRO A 182 7.10 21.39 5.70
C PRO A 182 6.88 22.89 5.92
N VAL A 183 7.03 23.35 7.17
CA VAL A 183 6.94 24.77 7.50
C VAL A 183 8.05 25.52 6.75
N PRO A 184 7.74 26.58 5.98
CA PRO A 184 8.78 27.34 5.31
C PRO A 184 9.78 27.89 6.35
N PRO A 185 11.09 27.91 6.04
CA PRO A 185 12.06 28.48 6.96
C PRO A 185 11.67 29.93 7.27
N SER A 186 11.49 30.22 8.56
CA SER A 186 11.15 31.56 9.03
C SER A 186 12.18 32.56 8.51
N LYS A 187 11.73 33.71 7.98
CA LYS A 187 12.56 34.82 7.44
C LYS A 187 13.53 35.47 8.46
N GLN A 188 13.89 34.83 9.56
CA GLN A 188 14.70 35.38 10.64
C GLN A 188 16.23 35.23 10.45
N GLN A 189 16.71 34.85 9.27
CA GLN A 189 18.17 34.76 8.99
C GLN A 189 18.57 35.50 7.70
N LEU A 190 18.06 36.72 7.51
CA LEU A 190 18.59 37.66 6.52
C LEU A 190 18.69 39.05 7.18
N ASN A 191 19.62 39.18 8.12
CA ASN A 191 20.14 40.46 8.59
C ASN A 191 21.65 40.46 8.36
#